data_AF-K8XHV9-F1
#
_entry.id   AF-K8XHV9-F1
#
_cell.length_a   1.000
_cell.length_b   1.000
_cell.length_c   1.000
_cell.angle_alpha   90.00
_cell.angle_beta   90.00
_cell.angle_gamma   90.00
#
_symmetry.space_group_name_H-M   'P 1'
#
loop_
_entity.id
_entity.type
_entity.pdbx_description
1 polymer ?
#
loop_
_entity_poly.entity_id
_entity_poly.type
_entity_poly.pdbx_seq_one_letter_code
_entity_poly.pdbx_strand_id
1 'polypeptide(L)'
;HALIVTADGTYTPSGRELTGPVDSVEKLDKLIRWASLTPLGAPAQIWVVGQAACELLGWIIDPGSEDDVDDMEALRNRAAQELTAVLHATLTPMLNAGWELRGEPGHVVHLSRSIGNFTSMVDVVIEPYVWTYWNKDFGWHNRVGDMGILGSPTAGTYLPDDDLPAARELGRRLAWCAQHLGVLPGPTPARTGAALVDKIKRERTRSGKGIVVTTPGSVPPLDGPPRGDLEPAVGWTRVPDAQDLDNVHRLVSIDQRAAYLASAGMLEFGYGQPTHLTGDTAAAAAVGEKGAPFGLWRITLPPGQALSLPEKLPLPHPHMLADQPVQTWVTTVSLDGLCSPVADGGIGADLDDLDITEAWVYPQQGRALDKWAKILREARKTAVDTEDAATKRFLGTCYKGYIGRMVNPDMWTAKQMQHHHQPLWRASIIAHCRWRGRRVAMRIAREHNRWPVRTVTDSWVYLLADGEDIADASDALGKMSVEKDTLLTDPLLSALASAQDVHEVNLAIRAAFADDEDAADDEGEGVL
;
A
#
# COMPACT_ATOMS: atom_id res chain seq x y z
N HIS A 1 24.64 -3.07 -10.58
CA HIS A 1 23.26 -3.45 -10.20
C HIS A 1 22.28 -3.15 -11.31
N ALA A 2 22.22 -1.92 -11.80
CA ALA A 2 21.36 -1.52 -12.89
C ALA A 2 22.13 -0.75 -13.97
N LEU A 3 21.61 -0.72 -15.19
CA LEU A 3 22.01 0.15 -16.31
C LEU A 3 20.77 0.78 -16.94
N ILE A 4 20.99 1.89 -17.65
CA ILE A 4 19.96 2.63 -18.37
C ILE A 4 20.40 2.74 -19.83
N VAL A 5 19.51 2.44 -20.76
CA VAL A 5 19.72 2.46 -22.20
C VAL A 5 18.74 3.47 -22.79
N THR A 6 19.26 4.38 -23.61
CA THR A 6 18.50 5.37 -24.39
C THR A 6 18.86 5.22 -25.88
N ALA A 7 18.23 6.00 -26.75
CA ALA A 7 18.58 6.03 -28.16
C ALA A 7 20.00 6.55 -28.45
N ASP A 8 20.59 7.34 -27.53
CA ASP A 8 21.91 7.96 -27.71
C ASP A 8 23.04 7.15 -27.06
N GLY A 9 22.74 6.37 -26.02
CA GLY A 9 23.79 5.71 -25.25
C GLY A 9 23.31 4.87 -24.07
N THR A 10 24.29 4.27 -23.40
CA THR A 10 24.09 3.48 -22.17
C THR A 10 24.77 4.13 -20.98
N TYR A 11 24.07 4.22 -19.85
CA TYR A 11 24.51 4.95 -18.67
C TYR A 11 24.45 4.11 -17.39
N THR A 12 25.33 4.43 -16.43
CA THR A 12 25.17 4.00 -15.04
C THR A 12 24.07 4.81 -14.36
N PRO A 13 23.52 4.34 -13.21
CA PRO A 13 22.60 5.13 -12.39
C PRO A 13 23.18 6.48 -11.92
N SER A 14 24.51 6.64 -11.87
CA SER A 14 25.16 7.91 -11.55
C SER A 14 25.24 8.87 -12.74
N GLY A 15 24.64 8.54 -13.88
CA GLY A 15 24.68 9.32 -15.12
C GLY A 15 25.98 9.21 -15.91
N ARG A 16 26.88 8.28 -15.57
CA ARG A 16 28.12 8.08 -16.32
C ARG A 16 27.83 7.27 -17.58
N GLU A 17 28.14 7.84 -18.74
CA GLU A 17 28.09 7.12 -20.01
C GLU A 17 29.09 5.97 -20.02
N LEU A 18 28.67 4.83 -20.56
CA LEU A 18 29.47 3.61 -20.66
C LEU A 18 29.82 3.30 -22.11
N THR A 19 28.80 3.27 -22.97
CA THR A 19 28.91 2.91 -24.38
C THR A 19 27.89 3.70 -25.18
N GLY A 20 28.04 3.69 -26.51
CA GLY A 20 27.01 4.17 -27.44
C GLY A 20 25.73 3.32 -27.41
N PRO A 21 24.82 3.56 -28.37
CA PRO A 21 23.47 3.03 -28.32
C PRO A 21 23.41 1.51 -28.55
N VAL A 22 22.37 0.91 -27.99
CA VAL A 22 22.03 -0.51 -28.15
C VAL A 22 21.01 -0.63 -29.28
N ASP A 23 21.50 -0.76 -30.51
CA ASP A 23 20.69 -0.78 -31.74
C ASP A 23 20.30 -2.19 -32.22
N SER A 24 20.50 -3.21 -31.39
CA SER A 24 20.09 -4.58 -31.70
C SER A 24 20.00 -5.44 -30.43
N VAL A 25 19.19 -6.49 -30.50
CA VAL A 25 19.04 -7.47 -29.42
C VAL A 25 20.35 -8.23 -29.14
N GLU A 26 21.19 -8.45 -30.15
CA GLU A 26 22.54 -9.01 -29.98
C GLU A 26 23.47 -8.06 -29.22
N LYS A 27 23.37 -6.74 -29.47
CA LYS A 27 24.11 -5.75 -28.67
C LYS A 27 23.60 -5.72 -27.24
N LEU A 28 22.31 -5.88 -27.01
CA LEU A 28 21.74 -5.99 -25.66
C LEU A 28 22.31 -7.21 -24.92
N ASP A 29 22.37 -8.39 -25.55
CA ASP A 29 23.02 -9.57 -24.95
C ASP A 29 24.51 -9.31 -24.65
N LYS A 30 25.26 -8.70 -25.58
CA LYS A 30 26.66 -8.33 -25.35
C LYS A 30 26.81 -7.36 -24.17
N LEU A 31 25.94 -6.36 -24.07
CA LEU A 31 25.92 -5.40 -22.97
C LEU A 31 25.67 -6.11 -21.64
N ILE A 32 24.66 -6.97 -21.54
CA ILE A 32 24.32 -7.72 -20.32
C ILE A 32 25.54 -8.53 -19.85
N ARG A 33 26.17 -9.26 -20.77
CA ARG A 33 27.35 -10.08 -20.46
C ARG A 33 28.55 -9.24 -20.04
N TRP A 34 28.84 -8.17 -20.79
CA TRP A 34 29.97 -7.29 -20.50
C TRP A 34 29.81 -6.60 -19.15
N ALA A 35 28.62 -6.08 -18.86
CA ALA A 35 28.35 -5.33 -17.64
C ALA A 35 28.45 -6.18 -16.37
N SER A 36 28.22 -7.50 -16.49
CA SER A 36 28.34 -8.46 -15.38
C SER A 36 27.64 -7.97 -14.10
N LEU A 37 26.42 -7.46 -14.27
CA LEU A 37 25.68 -6.81 -13.20
C LEU A 37 25.35 -7.80 -12.08
N THR A 38 25.54 -7.34 -10.84
CA THR A 38 25.19 -8.12 -9.66
C THR A 38 23.77 -7.78 -9.17
N PRO A 39 22.99 -8.77 -8.73
CA PRO A 39 21.68 -8.55 -8.14
C PRO A 39 21.81 -7.76 -6.83
N LEU A 40 20.77 -7.02 -6.48
CA LEU A 40 20.68 -6.29 -5.21
C LEU A 40 19.22 -6.37 -4.72
N GLY A 41 18.93 -7.33 -3.85
CA GLY A 41 17.56 -7.57 -3.35
C GLY A 41 16.61 -8.23 -4.38
N ALA A 42 16.73 -7.82 -5.63
CA ALA A 42 16.07 -8.28 -6.84
C ALA A 42 17.13 -8.63 -7.91
N PRO A 43 16.76 -9.27 -9.05
CA PRO A 43 17.65 -9.45 -10.21
C PRO A 43 18.31 -8.14 -10.64
N ALA A 44 19.45 -8.23 -11.32
CA ALA A 44 20.05 -7.05 -11.94
C ALA A 44 19.12 -6.46 -13.00
N GLN A 45 19.21 -5.17 -13.28
CA GLN A 45 18.24 -4.49 -14.14
C GLN A 45 18.88 -3.77 -15.33
N ILE A 46 18.21 -3.81 -16.47
CA ILE A 46 18.46 -2.89 -17.58
C ILE A 46 17.16 -2.14 -17.86
N TRP A 47 17.22 -0.82 -17.85
CA TRP A 47 16.07 0.04 -18.15
C TRP A 47 16.23 0.60 -19.54
N VAL A 48 15.32 0.26 -20.45
CA VAL A 48 15.22 0.89 -21.78
C VAL A 48 14.27 2.06 -21.63
N VAL A 49 14.78 3.27 -21.86
CA VAL A 49 14.10 4.56 -21.61
C VAL A 49 13.95 5.29 -22.95
N GLY A 50 12.74 5.79 -23.20
CA GLY A 50 12.41 6.52 -24.42
C GLY A 50 11.98 5.61 -25.57
N GLN A 51 11.00 6.09 -26.34
CA GLN A 51 10.42 5.33 -27.46
C GLN A 51 11.47 5.03 -28.54
N ALA A 52 12.35 5.98 -28.85
CA ALA A 52 13.41 5.80 -29.84
C ALA A 52 14.37 4.63 -29.48
N ALA A 53 14.63 4.39 -28.18
CA ALA A 53 15.42 3.25 -27.75
C ALA A 53 14.70 1.91 -28.00
N CYS A 54 13.37 1.88 -27.84
CA CYS A 54 12.54 0.73 -28.18
C CYS A 54 12.50 0.49 -29.71
N GLU A 55 12.40 1.55 -30.51
CA GLU A 55 12.43 1.46 -31.98
C GLU A 55 13.71 0.80 -32.49
N LEU A 56 14.85 1.18 -31.93
CA LEU A 56 16.16 0.59 -32.25
C LEU A 56 16.23 -0.92 -31.96
N LEU A 57 15.44 -1.43 -31.02
CA LEU A 57 15.35 -2.84 -30.67
C LEU A 57 14.23 -3.58 -31.44
N GLY A 58 13.46 -2.86 -32.26
CA GLY A 58 12.28 -3.37 -32.95
C GLY A 58 11.09 -3.60 -32.01
N TRP A 59 11.07 -2.94 -30.85
CA TRP A 59 10.02 -3.07 -29.83
C TRP A 59 8.99 -1.96 -29.96
N ILE A 60 8.30 -1.89 -31.09
CA ILE A 60 7.27 -0.87 -31.35
C ILE A 60 5.91 -1.57 -31.36
N ILE A 61 4.92 -0.92 -30.76
CA ILE A 61 3.52 -1.36 -30.76
C ILE A 61 2.62 -0.22 -31.25
N ASP A 62 1.50 -0.56 -31.87
CA ASP A 62 0.43 0.36 -32.25
C ASP A 62 -0.92 -0.17 -31.71
N PRO A 63 -1.23 0.12 -30.42
CA PRO A 63 -2.43 -0.43 -29.79
C PRO A 63 -3.75 0.19 -30.30
N GLY A 64 -3.67 1.25 -31.13
CA GLY A 64 -4.81 2.07 -31.58
C GLY A 64 -5.00 3.34 -30.75
N SER A 65 -6.07 4.10 -31.04
CA SER A 65 -6.41 5.34 -30.33
C SER A 65 -7.27 5.09 -29.09
N GLU A 66 -7.17 5.99 -28.11
CA GLU A 66 -8.13 6.08 -27.00
C GLU A 66 -9.55 6.38 -27.52
N ASP A 67 -9.66 7.13 -28.62
CA ASP A 67 -10.94 7.44 -29.28
C ASP A 67 -11.64 6.20 -29.86
N ASP A 68 -10.91 5.10 -30.07
CA ASP A 68 -11.42 3.86 -30.66
C ASP A 68 -11.95 2.86 -29.62
N VAL A 69 -11.92 3.22 -28.32
CA VAL A 69 -12.37 2.36 -27.23
C VAL A 69 -13.27 3.10 -26.24
N ASP A 70 -14.35 2.45 -25.82
CA ASP A 70 -15.19 2.96 -24.71
C ASP A 70 -14.53 2.72 -23.34
N ASP A 71 -13.53 1.82 -23.29
CA ASP A 71 -12.84 1.39 -22.08
C ASP A 71 -11.33 1.30 -22.30
N MET A 72 -10.58 2.07 -21.52
CA MET A 72 -9.11 2.10 -21.53
C MET A 72 -8.49 0.74 -21.18
N GLU A 73 -9.20 -0.14 -20.46
CA GLU A 73 -8.76 -1.52 -20.21
C GLU A 73 -8.62 -2.31 -21.53
N ALA A 74 -9.48 -2.05 -22.52
CA ALA A 74 -9.39 -2.72 -23.81
C ALA A 74 -8.12 -2.30 -24.57
N LEU A 75 -7.80 -0.99 -24.58
CA LEU A 75 -6.59 -0.48 -25.23
C LEU A 75 -5.33 -1.05 -24.56
N ARG A 76 -5.30 -1.05 -23.23
CA ARG A 76 -4.20 -1.66 -22.46
C ARG A 76 -4.01 -3.13 -22.81
N ASN A 77 -5.09 -3.92 -22.84
CA ASN A 77 -5.00 -5.35 -23.14
C ASN A 77 -4.47 -5.60 -24.56
N ARG A 78 -4.86 -4.78 -25.54
CA ARG A 78 -4.29 -4.82 -26.90
C ARG A 78 -2.80 -4.50 -26.87
N ALA A 79 -2.41 -3.41 -26.22
CA ALA A 79 -1.01 -2.98 -26.09
C ALA A 79 -0.12 -4.06 -25.44
N ALA A 80 -0.60 -4.68 -24.36
CA ALA A 80 0.12 -5.76 -23.68
C ALA A 80 0.29 -7.00 -24.59
N GLN A 81 -0.77 -7.40 -25.30
CA GLN A 81 -0.72 -8.54 -26.23
C GLN A 81 0.24 -8.29 -27.39
N GLU A 82 0.17 -7.10 -27.99
CA GLU A 82 1.04 -6.72 -29.08
C GLU A 82 2.50 -6.64 -28.63
N LEU A 83 2.78 -6.04 -27.47
CA LEU A 83 4.12 -5.98 -26.90
C LEU A 83 4.68 -7.39 -26.67
N THR A 84 3.90 -8.29 -26.09
CA THR A 84 4.31 -9.69 -25.91
C THR A 84 4.63 -10.35 -27.26
N ALA A 85 3.82 -10.14 -28.30
CA ALA A 85 4.06 -10.70 -29.62
C ALA A 85 5.35 -10.16 -30.27
N VAL A 86 5.58 -8.85 -30.18
CA VAL A 86 6.79 -8.18 -30.68
C VAL A 86 8.04 -8.67 -29.95
N LEU A 87 7.97 -8.82 -28.63
CA LEU A 87 9.08 -9.34 -27.82
C LEU A 87 9.40 -10.80 -28.18
N HIS A 88 8.40 -11.66 -28.36
CA HIS A 88 8.63 -13.04 -28.81
C HIS A 88 9.31 -13.09 -30.18
N ALA A 89 8.89 -12.24 -31.12
CA ALA A 89 9.47 -12.18 -32.46
C ALA A 89 10.95 -11.71 -32.43
N THR A 90 11.26 -10.73 -31.60
CA THR A 90 12.56 -10.04 -31.59
C THR A 90 13.60 -10.66 -30.65
N LEU A 91 13.20 -11.39 -29.60
CA LEU A 91 14.12 -11.94 -28.60
C LEU A 91 14.88 -13.20 -29.04
N THR A 92 14.59 -13.74 -30.23
CA THR A 92 15.27 -14.93 -30.79
C THR A 92 16.81 -14.90 -30.66
N PRO A 93 17.52 -13.78 -30.93
CA PRO A 93 18.96 -13.71 -30.74
C PRO A 93 19.42 -13.91 -29.29
N MET A 94 18.66 -13.43 -28.29
CA MET A 94 18.96 -13.69 -26.88
C MET A 94 18.78 -15.17 -26.53
N LEU A 95 17.69 -15.78 -27.02
CA LEU A 95 17.42 -17.20 -26.79
C LEU A 95 18.53 -18.08 -27.39
N ASN A 96 18.97 -17.77 -28.61
CA ASN A 96 20.11 -18.43 -29.26
C ASN A 96 21.43 -18.22 -28.51
N ALA A 97 21.58 -17.10 -27.80
CA ALA A 97 22.73 -16.85 -26.93
C ALA A 97 22.67 -17.61 -25.59
N GLY A 98 21.63 -18.43 -25.35
CA GLY A 98 21.47 -19.26 -24.17
C GLY A 98 20.72 -18.59 -23.01
N TRP A 99 19.99 -17.51 -23.28
CA TRP A 99 19.05 -16.94 -22.31
C TRP A 99 17.70 -17.68 -22.36
N GLU A 100 17.06 -17.77 -21.22
CA GLU A 100 15.74 -18.34 -21.03
C GLU A 100 14.80 -17.29 -20.46
N LEU A 101 13.56 -17.26 -20.97
CA LEU A 101 12.48 -16.44 -20.43
C LEU A 101 11.89 -17.09 -19.18
N ARG A 102 11.66 -16.28 -18.14
CA ARG A 102 10.97 -16.70 -16.92
C ARG A 102 9.56 -16.10 -16.88
N GLY A 103 8.64 -16.75 -17.57
CA GLY A 103 7.27 -16.27 -17.76
C GLY A 103 7.09 -15.56 -19.10
N GLU A 104 5.89 -15.03 -19.34
CA GLU A 104 5.59 -14.26 -20.55
C GLU A 104 6.32 -12.90 -20.53
N PRO A 105 6.97 -12.50 -21.64
CA PRO A 105 7.59 -11.19 -21.75
C PRO A 105 6.53 -10.10 -21.92
N GLY A 106 6.77 -8.94 -21.30
CA GLY A 106 5.97 -7.73 -21.47
C GLY A 106 6.81 -6.50 -21.16
N HIS A 107 6.24 -5.48 -20.50
CA HIS A 107 6.99 -4.31 -20.03
C HIS A 107 8.20 -4.66 -19.14
N VAL A 108 8.23 -5.87 -18.55
CA VAL A 108 9.45 -6.47 -18.00
C VAL A 108 9.70 -7.82 -18.67
N VAL A 109 10.93 -8.03 -19.09
CA VAL A 109 11.43 -9.30 -19.63
C VAL A 109 12.37 -9.92 -18.60
N HIS A 110 11.93 -11.02 -18.00
CA HIS A 110 12.71 -11.76 -17.01
C HIS A 110 13.62 -12.77 -17.71
N LEU A 111 14.93 -12.50 -17.73
CA LEU A 111 15.91 -13.33 -18.39
C LEU A 111 16.75 -14.10 -17.37
N SER A 112 16.99 -15.38 -17.64
CA SER A 112 17.98 -16.16 -16.90
C SER A 112 18.90 -16.95 -17.81
N ARG A 113 20.15 -17.13 -17.37
CA ARG A 113 21.14 -17.90 -18.12
C ARG A 113 22.04 -18.66 -17.16
N SER A 114 22.20 -19.96 -17.41
CA SER A 114 23.08 -20.82 -16.61
C SER A 114 24.42 -21.01 -17.31
N ILE A 115 25.51 -20.79 -16.58
CA ILE A 115 26.89 -20.99 -17.01
C ILE A 115 27.57 -21.86 -15.94
N GLY A 116 27.69 -23.16 -16.23
CA GLY A 116 28.12 -24.16 -15.24
C GLY A 116 27.19 -24.16 -14.03
N ASN A 117 27.75 -23.91 -12.84
CA ASN A 117 26.98 -23.85 -11.58
C ASN A 117 26.44 -22.45 -11.24
N PHE A 118 26.67 -21.46 -12.11
CA PHE A 118 26.23 -20.09 -11.89
C PHE A 118 25.01 -19.77 -12.76
N THR A 119 23.95 -19.22 -12.15
CA THR A 119 22.80 -18.70 -12.90
C THR A 119 22.79 -17.17 -12.80
N SER A 120 22.93 -16.50 -13.94
CA SER A 120 22.70 -15.08 -14.09
C SER A 120 21.21 -14.80 -14.26
N MET A 121 20.69 -13.76 -13.61
CA MET A 121 19.31 -13.30 -13.78
C MET A 121 19.30 -11.79 -13.98
N VAL A 122 18.60 -11.34 -15.02
CA VAL A 122 18.47 -9.93 -15.39
C VAL A 122 17.04 -9.64 -15.78
N ASP A 123 16.49 -8.54 -15.26
CA ASP A 123 15.21 -7.99 -15.68
C ASP A 123 15.49 -6.85 -16.66
N VAL A 124 14.92 -6.92 -17.86
CA VAL A 124 14.90 -5.79 -18.81
C VAL A 124 13.55 -5.10 -18.66
N VAL A 125 13.57 -3.86 -18.18
CA VAL A 125 12.37 -3.04 -17.98
C VAL A 125 12.26 -2.05 -19.14
N ILE A 126 11.09 -1.99 -19.76
CA ILE A 126 10.80 -1.19 -20.93
C ILE A 126 9.89 -0.05 -20.50
N GLU A 127 10.51 1.09 -20.16
CA GLU A 127 9.84 2.25 -19.55
C GLU A 127 8.63 2.75 -20.36
N PRO A 128 8.73 2.93 -21.70
CA PRO A 128 7.60 3.47 -22.49
C PRO A 128 6.33 2.62 -22.44
N TYR A 129 6.42 1.36 -22.01
CA TYR A 129 5.31 0.43 -21.98
C TYR A 129 4.91 -0.01 -20.58
N VAL A 130 5.42 0.62 -19.51
CA VAL A 130 5.03 0.29 -18.13
C VAL A 130 3.53 0.47 -17.90
N TRP A 131 2.91 1.43 -18.58
CA TRP A 131 1.46 1.64 -18.55
C TRP A 131 0.66 0.42 -19.04
N THR A 132 1.22 -0.48 -19.86
CA THR A 132 0.53 -1.71 -20.31
C THR A 132 0.24 -2.69 -19.17
N TYR A 133 0.97 -2.58 -18.05
CA TYR A 133 0.76 -3.39 -16.86
C TYR A 133 -0.34 -2.82 -15.95
N TRP A 134 -0.83 -1.61 -16.20
CA TRP A 134 -1.81 -0.95 -15.35
C TRP A 134 -3.16 -1.64 -15.35
N ASN A 135 -3.34 -2.55 -14.42
CA ASN A 135 -4.64 -3.07 -14.08
C ASN A 135 -5.50 -1.95 -13.44
N LYS A 136 -6.82 -1.95 -13.68
CA LYS A 136 -7.81 -1.14 -12.93
C LYS A 136 -7.73 -1.36 -11.41
N ASP A 137 -7.16 -2.50 -11.00
CA ASP A 137 -6.81 -2.78 -9.60
C ASP A 137 -5.62 -1.94 -9.06
N PHE A 138 -4.95 -1.18 -9.94
CA PHE A 138 -3.79 -0.33 -9.61
C PHE A 138 -4.06 1.17 -9.80
N GLY A 139 -5.12 1.57 -10.52
CA GLY A 139 -5.49 2.97 -10.76
C GLY A 139 -6.99 3.22 -10.65
N TRP A 140 -7.37 4.31 -9.98
CA TRP A 140 -8.75 4.75 -9.86
C TRP A 140 -9.16 5.58 -11.11
N HIS A 141 -10.38 5.35 -11.63
CA HIS A 141 -11.01 6.13 -12.70
C HIS A 141 -10.33 6.13 -14.09
N ASN A 142 -9.78 5.00 -14.56
CA ASN A 142 -9.21 4.87 -15.92
C ASN A 142 -8.03 5.84 -16.23
N ARG A 143 -7.42 6.49 -15.23
CA ARG A 143 -6.22 7.33 -15.39
C ARG A 143 -4.95 6.54 -15.09
N VAL A 144 -3.86 6.86 -15.79
CA VAL A 144 -2.52 6.34 -15.47
C VAL A 144 -2.10 6.85 -14.09
N GLY A 145 -2.03 5.97 -13.10
CA GLY A 145 -1.69 6.34 -11.72
C GLY A 145 -0.19 6.34 -11.41
N ASP A 146 0.18 5.98 -10.18
CA ASP A 146 1.57 5.90 -9.68
C ASP A 146 2.38 4.73 -10.26
N MET A 147 3.21 4.98 -11.28
CA MET A 147 4.02 4.00 -12.01
C MET A 147 5.27 3.54 -11.25
N GLY A 148 5.23 3.62 -9.93
CA GLY A 148 6.31 3.24 -9.04
C GLY A 148 7.53 4.13 -9.19
N ILE A 149 8.68 3.54 -9.52
CA ILE A 149 9.94 4.31 -9.55
C ILE A 149 9.94 5.38 -10.64
N LEU A 150 9.10 5.23 -11.67
CA LEU A 150 8.90 6.23 -12.73
C LEU A 150 8.09 7.44 -12.26
N GLY A 151 7.36 7.34 -11.15
CA GLY A 151 6.52 8.39 -10.61
C GLY A 151 5.11 8.40 -11.18
N SER A 152 4.39 9.50 -10.96
CA SER A 152 2.98 9.66 -11.32
C SER A 152 2.81 10.88 -12.22
N PRO A 153 2.21 10.74 -13.41
CA PRO A 153 1.89 11.87 -14.28
C PRO A 153 0.93 12.85 -13.61
N THR A 154 -0.12 12.35 -12.95
CA THR A 154 -1.12 13.20 -12.27
C THR A 154 -0.51 14.00 -11.12
N ALA A 155 0.47 13.43 -10.41
CA ALA A 155 1.16 14.13 -9.33
C ALA A 155 2.37 14.96 -9.78
N GLY A 156 2.62 15.11 -11.09
CA GLY A 156 3.78 15.86 -11.62
C GLY A 156 5.14 15.28 -11.23
N THR A 157 5.20 13.98 -10.88
CA THR A 157 6.44 13.30 -10.45
C THR A 157 6.99 12.33 -11.49
N TYR A 158 6.37 12.28 -12.67
CA TYR A 158 6.82 11.43 -13.77
C TYR A 158 8.23 11.79 -14.25
N LEU A 159 8.86 10.90 -15.02
CA LEU A 159 10.13 11.21 -15.65
C LEU A 159 9.95 12.36 -16.66
N PRO A 160 10.99 13.19 -16.88
CA PRO A 160 11.01 14.15 -17.98
C PRO A 160 10.75 13.50 -19.35
N ASP A 161 10.24 14.28 -20.31
CA ASP A 161 9.95 13.78 -21.67
C ASP A 161 11.21 13.48 -22.49
N ASP A 162 12.28 14.23 -22.27
CA ASP A 162 13.55 14.03 -22.99
C ASP A 162 14.31 12.80 -22.45
N ASP A 163 14.74 11.90 -23.34
CA ASP A 163 15.41 10.63 -23.01
C ASP A 163 16.58 10.76 -22.00
N LEU A 164 17.48 11.73 -22.21
CA LEU A 164 18.66 11.89 -21.35
C LEU A 164 18.31 12.44 -19.95
N PRO A 165 17.51 13.52 -19.81
CA PRO A 165 16.92 13.91 -18.54
C PRO A 165 16.14 12.79 -17.83
N ALA A 166 15.32 12.02 -18.56
CA ALA A 166 14.60 10.86 -18.04
C ALA A 166 15.54 9.80 -17.47
N ALA A 167 16.58 9.44 -18.23
CA ALA A 167 17.60 8.50 -17.81
C ALA A 167 18.38 8.98 -16.57
N ARG A 168 18.68 10.27 -16.47
CA ARG A 168 19.35 10.85 -15.30
C ARG A 168 18.48 10.78 -14.05
N GLU A 169 17.20 11.14 -14.17
CA GLU A 169 16.28 11.11 -13.03
C GLU A 169 15.99 9.68 -12.58
N LEU A 170 15.76 8.76 -13.53
CA LEU A 170 15.63 7.34 -13.21
C LEU A 170 16.90 6.81 -12.55
N GLY A 171 18.08 7.15 -13.06
CA GLY A 171 19.37 6.77 -12.46
C GLY A 171 19.52 7.23 -11.02
N ARG A 172 19.17 8.50 -10.75
CA ARG A 172 19.14 9.06 -9.39
C ARG A 172 18.24 8.25 -8.47
N ARG A 173 17.01 7.93 -8.90
CA ARG A 173 16.04 7.13 -8.12
C ARG A 173 16.50 5.68 -7.91
N LEU A 174 17.13 5.05 -8.90
CA LEU A 174 17.73 3.71 -8.78
C LEU A 174 18.90 3.69 -7.79
N ALA A 175 19.78 4.69 -7.85
CA ALA A 175 20.88 4.84 -6.91
C ALA A 175 20.36 5.06 -5.48
N TRP A 176 19.30 5.87 -5.34
CA TRP A 176 18.63 6.10 -4.07
C TRP A 176 18.07 4.80 -3.47
N CYS A 177 17.35 3.99 -4.25
CA CYS A 177 16.84 2.69 -3.80
C CYS A 177 17.97 1.76 -3.33
N ALA A 178 19.05 1.68 -4.11
CA ALA A 178 20.22 0.88 -3.74
C ALA A 178 20.84 1.35 -2.42
N GLN A 179 20.95 2.66 -2.22
CA GLN A 179 21.55 3.25 -1.02
C GLN A 179 20.67 3.09 0.23
N HIS A 180 19.38 3.42 0.13
CA HIS A 180 18.50 3.54 1.30
C HIS A 180 17.67 2.28 1.60
N LEU A 181 17.36 1.48 0.58
CA LEU A 181 16.62 0.23 0.75
C LEU A 181 17.54 -1.00 0.68
N GLY A 182 18.67 -0.86 -0.02
CA GLY A 182 19.56 -1.99 -0.33
C GLY A 182 18.90 -3.02 -1.24
N VAL A 183 17.92 -2.59 -2.05
CA VAL A 183 17.25 -3.37 -3.09
C VAL A 183 17.06 -2.49 -4.33
N LEU A 184 17.02 -3.09 -5.52
CA LEU A 184 16.48 -2.44 -6.71
C LEU A 184 14.94 -2.40 -6.66
N PRO A 185 14.29 -1.42 -7.29
CA PRO A 185 12.83 -1.38 -7.36
C PRO A 185 12.29 -2.63 -8.08
N GLY A 186 11.22 -3.22 -7.58
CA GLY A 186 10.51 -4.27 -8.32
C GLY A 186 9.72 -3.68 -9.49
N PRO A 187 9.14 -4.52 -10.36
CA PRO A 187 8.28 -4.08 -11.48
C PRO A 187 7.04 -3.31 -11.01
N THR A 188 6.71 -3.38 -9.72
CA THR A 188 5.66 -2.58 -9.08
C THR A 188 6.13 -2.14 -7.70
N PRO A 189 5.54 -1.08 -7.12
CA PRO A 189 5.86 -0.66 -5.76
C PRO A 189 5.73 -1.79 -4.73
N ALA A 190 4.65 -2.58 -4.80
CA ALA A 190 4.48 -3.69 -3.85
C ALA A 190 5.55 -4.78 -4.01
N ARG A 191 6.07 -5.01 -5.23
CA ARG A 191 7.19 -5.93 -5.46
C ARG A 191 8.49 -5.39 -4.89
N THR A 192 8.70 -4.07 -4.87
CA THR A 192 9.80 -3.46 -4.09
C THR A 192 9.64 -3.74 -2.60
N GLY A 193 8.43 -3.53 -2.05
CA GLY A 193 8.12 -3.84 -0.65
C GLY A 193 8.37 -5.32 -0.30
N ALA A 194 7.99 -6.24 -1.19
CA ALA A 194 8.25 -7.67 -1.06
C ALA A 194 9.74 -8.03 -1.17
N ALA A 195 10.49 -7.42 -2.11
CA ALA A 195 11.92 -7.62 -2.27
C ALA A 195 12.70 -7.23 -0.99
N LEU A 196 12.24 -6.20 -0.28
CA LEU A 196 12.80 -5.82 1.01
C LEU A 196 12.56 -6.89 2.10
N VAL A 197 11.35 -7.46 2.17
CA VAL A 197 11.05 -8.59 3.07
C VAL A 197 11.94 -9.78 2.75
N ASP A 198 12.12 -10.10 1.47
CA ASP A 198 12.97 -11.20 1.02
C ASP A 198 14.45 -10.99 1.32
N LYS A 199 14.94 -9.77 1.16
CA LYS A 199 16.30 -9.40 1.59
C LYS A 199 16.48 -9.65 3.08
N ILE A 200 15.56 -9.16 3.91
CA ILE A 200 15.59 -9.35 5.36
C ILE A 200 15.53 -10.83 5.71
N LYS A 201 14.64 -11.59 5.07
CA LYS A 201 14.51 -13.04 5.22
C LYS A 201 15.84 -13.75 4.95
N ARG A 202 16.50 -13.46 3.82
CA ARG A 202 17.81 -14.04 3.47
C ARG A 202 18.90 -13.70 4.49
N GLU A 203 18.95 -12.46 4.97
CA GLU A 203 19.89 -12.03 6.01
C GLU A 203 19.67 -12.78 7.33
N ARG A 204 18.40 -12.94 7.75
CA ARG A 204 18.03 -13.66 8.96
C ARG A 204 18.33 -15.16 8.84
N THR A 205 18.02 -15.78 7.69
CA THR A 205 18.37 -17.18 7.42
C THR A 205 19.88 -17.42 7.48
N ARG A 206 20.69 -16.52 6.91
CA ARG A 206 22.16 -16.65 6.95
C ARG A 206 22.74 -16.46 8.36
N SER A 207 22.20 -15.51 9.11
CA SER A 207 22.71 -15.18 10.45
C SER A 207 22.16 -16.07 11.56
N GLY A 208 21.06 -16.79 11.31
CA GLY A 208 20.31 -17.54 12.32
C GLY A 208 19.60 -16.65 13.35
N LYS A 209 19.51 -15.34 13.11
CA LYS A 209 18.95 -14.35 14.06
C LYS A 209 17.67 -13.72 13.53
N GLY A 210 16.64 -13.67 14.37
CA GLY A 210 15.36 -13.03 14.09
C GLY A 210 14.31 -13.95 13.42
N ILE A 211 13.10 -13.42 13.22
CA ILE A 211 11.95 -14.19 12.72
C ILE A 211 12.05 -14.42 11.21
N VAL A 212 11.90 -15.68 10.78
CA VAL A 212 11.88 -16.10 9.38
C VAL A 212 10.55 -16.80 9.11
N VAL A 213 9.68 -16.16 8.33
CA VAL A 213 8.42 -16.75 7.87
C VAL A 213 8.60 -17.27 6.45
N THR A 214 8.34 -18.55 6.24
CA THR A 214 8.56 -19.25 4.96
C THR A 214 7.29 -19.81 4.34
N THR A 215 6.17 -19.77 5.06
CA THR A 215 4.88 -20.30 4.62
C THR A 215 3.86 -19.17 4.48
N PRO A 216 2.86 -19.31 3.61
CA PRO A 216 1.69 -18.42 3.62
C PRO A 216 1.01 -18.45 5.00
N GLY A 217 0.33 -17.37 5.35
CA GLY A 217 -0.55 -17.30 6.50
C GLY A 217 -1.85 -18.04 6.19
N SER A 218 -2.04 -19.22 6.77
CA SER A 218 -3.26 -20.01 6.60
C SER A 218 -4.47 -19.22 7.10
N VAL A 219 -5.44 -18.91 6.24
CA VAL A 219 -6.76 -18.44 6.69
C VAL A 219 -7.58 -19.68 7.05
N PRO A 220 -8.03 -19.82 8.30
CA PRO A 220 -8.88 -20.94 8.66
C PRO A 220 -10.21 -20.90 7.90
N PRO A 221 -10.93 -22.03 7.77
CA PRO A 221 -12.27 -22.04 7.20
C PRO A 221 -13.20 -21.24 8.12
N LEU A 222 -13.44 -19.98 7.77
CA LEU A 222 -14.47 -19.15 8.38
C LEU A 222 -15.84 -19.56 7.79
N ASP A 223 -16.94 -19.12 8.40
CA ASP A 223 -18.29 -19.42 7.91
C ASP A 223 -18.50 -18.78 6.52
N GLY A 224 -18.15 -19.51 5.47
CA GLY A 224 -18.10 -19.02 4.10
C GLY A 224 -16.79 -18.30 3.75
N PRO A 225 -16.55 -18.03 2.46
CA PRO A 225 -15.43 -17.19 2.05
C PRO A 225 -15.61 -15.79 2.65
N PRO A 226 -14.57 -15.17 3.25
CA PRO A 226 -14.66 -13.80 3.69
C PRO A 226 -15.08 -12.93 2.50
N ARG A 227 -16.21 -12.21 2.64
CA ARG A 227 -16.63 -11.21 1.67
C ARG A 227 -15.86 -9.93 1.98
N GLY A 228 -14.82 -9.64 1.19
CA GLY A 228 -13.95 -8.49 1.40
C GLY A 228 -12.88 -8.72 2.47
N ASP A 229 -12.49 -7.66 3.17
CA ASP A 229 -11.48 -7.73 4.22
C ASP A 229 -12.03 -8.37 5.50
N LEU A 230 -11.23 -9.25 6.11
CA LEU A 230 -11.56 -9.87 7.41
C LEU A 230 -11.77 -8.82 8.52
N GLU A 231 -11.03 -7.72 8.43
CA GLU A 231 -11.16 -6.54 9.29
C GLU A 231 -11.45 -5.34 8.40
N PRO A 232 -12.71 -4.90 8.30
CA PRO A 232 -13.07 -3.78 7.43
C PRO A 232 -12.46 -2.47 7.93
N ALA A 233 -12.04 -1.62 7.00
CA ALA A 233 -11.72 -0.23 7.32
C ALA A 233 -12.98 0.52 7.74
N VAL A 234 -12.82 1.64 8.45
CA VAL A 234 -13.97 2.49 8.80
C VAL A 234 -14.32 3.39 7.62
N GLY A 235 -15.60 3.45 7.28
CA GLY A 235 -16.18 4.42 6.35
C GLY A 235 -17.47 4.92 6.99
N TRP A 236 -17.53 6.22 7.30
CA TRP A 236 -18.67 6.78 8.02
C TRP A 236 -18.82 8.28 7.79
N THR A 237 -20.06 8.73 7.72
CA THR A 237 -20.43 10.15 7.62
C THR A 237 -21.70 10.36 8.43
N ARG A 238 -21.86 11.54 9.02
CA ARG A 238 -23.10 11.97 9.65
C ARG A 238 -23.48 13.37 9.18
N VAL A 239 -24.75 13.70 9.32
CA VAL A 239 -25.22 15.08 9.16
C VAL A 239 -24.74 15.90 10.37
N PRO A 240 -24.05 17.04 10.18
CA PRO A 240 -23.69 17.95 11.26
C PRO A 240 -24.96 18.53 11.91
N ASP A 241 -24.96 18.68 13.24
CA ASP A 241 -26.03 19.36 13.96
C ASP A 241 -25.67 20.82 14.28
N ALA A 242 -26.60 21.55 14.90
CA ALA A 242 -26.41 22.95 15.24
C ALA A 242 -25.20 23.21 16.14
N GLN A 243 -24.78 22.24 16.97
CA GLN A 243 -23.60 22.38 17.83
C GLN A 243 -22.31 22.23 17.02
N ASP A 244 -22.29 21.40 15.98
CA ASP A 244 -21.12 21.25 15.12
C ASP A 244 -20.87 22.49 14.26
N LEU A 245 -21.93 23.23 13.96
CA LEU A 245 -21.90 24.45 13.14
C LEU A 245 -21.70 25.73 13.98
N ASP A 246 -21.58 25.60 15.30
CA ASP A 246 -21.36 26.72 16.18
C ASP A 246 -19.88 27.17 16.17
N ASN A 247 -19.67 28.45 15.89
CA ASN A 247 -18.36 29.10 15.83
C ASN A 247 -17.32 28.28 15.04
N VAL A 248 -17.65 27.91 13.80
CA VAL A 248 -16.76 27.21 12.87
C VAL A 248 -16.46 28.07 11.66
N HIS A 249 -15.21 28.06 11.24
CA HIS A 249 -14.68 28.87 10.13
C HIS A 249 -13.83 28.04 9.17
N ARG A 250 -13.52 26.79 9.52
CA ARG A 250 -12.62 25.90 8.75
C ARG A 250 -13.15 24.47 8.67
N LEU A 251 -12.93 23.84 7.52
CA LEU A 251 -13.11 22.41 7.29
C LEU A 251 -11.74 21.76 7.17
N VAL A 252 -11.42 20.87 8.11
CA VAL A 252 -10.06 20.29 8.24
C VAL A 252 -10.12 18.78 8.15
N SER A 253 -9.32 18.19 7.25
CA SER A 253 -8.99 16.76 7.22
C SER A 253 -7.69 16.53 7.98
N ILE A 254 -7.71 15.61 8.94
CA ILE A 254 -6.49 15.05 9.55
C ILE A 254 -6.33 13.59 9.12
N ASP A 255 -5.10 13.20 8.78
CA ASP A 255 -4.75 11.84 8.36
C ASP A 255 -3.62 11.23 9.21
N GLN A 256 -3.63 9.91 9.38
CA GLN A 256 -2.56 9.21 10.08
C GLN A 256 -1.33 9.04 9.19
N ARG A 257 -0.28 9.82 9.48
CA ARG A 257 0.98 9.79 8.73
C ARG A 257 1.53 8.38 8.56
N ALA A 258 1.46 7.85 7.34
CA ALA A 258 1.88 6.50 6.98
C ALA A 258 1.31 5.41 7.93
N ALA A 259 0.00 5.44 8.16
CA ALA A 259 -0.72 4.60 9.12
C ALA A 259 -0.32 3.11 9.08
N TYR A 260 -0.33 2.54 7.87
CA TYR A 260 -0.04 1.12 7.65
C TYR A 260 1.42 0.77 7.98
N LEU A 261 2.35 1.65 7.62
CA LEU A 261 3.78 1.48 7.93
C LEU A 261 4.03 1.57 9.45
N ALA A 262 3.36 2.49 10.14
CA ALA A 262 3.43 2.62 11.59
C ALA A 262 2.93 1.33 12.27
N SER A 263 1.75 0.87 11.89
CA SER A 263 1.11 -0.34 12.45
C SER A 263 1.93 -1.60 12.15
N ALA A 264 2.42 -1.78 10.92
CA ALA A 264 3.28 -2.90 10.55
C ALA A 264 4.58 -2.97 11.38
N GLY A 265 5.15 -1.84 11.78
CA GLY A 265 6.33 -1.81 12.65
C GLY A 265 6.04 -2.05 14.14
N MET A 266 4.79 -1.88 14.58
CA MET A 266 4.43 -1.95 15.99
C MET A 266 3.90 -3.32 16.42
N LEU A 267 3.12 -3.95 15.54
CA LEU A 267 2.37 -5.17 15.84
C LEU A 267 3.27 -6.41 15.91
N GLU A 268 2.83 -7.35 16.75
CA GLU A 268 3.26 -8.74 16.66
C GLU A 268 2.33 -9.50 15.72
N PHE A 269 2.93 -10.36 14.90
CA PHE A 269 2.22 -11.12 13.88
C PHE A 269 2.40 -12.61 14.13
N GLY A 270 1.28 -13.34 14.09
CA GLY A 270 1.28 -14.78 14.24
C GLY A 270 1.66 -15.51 12.95
N TYR A 271 2.31 -16.65 13.07
CA TYR A 271 2.70 -17.48 11.93
C TYR A 271 2.80 -18.97 12.34
N GLY A 272 2.87 -19.84 11.33
CA GLY A 272 2.75 -21.28 11.50
C GLY A 272 1.31 -21.77 11.34
N GLN A 273 1.09 -23.07 11.59
CA GLN A 273 -0.22 -23.68 11.44
C GLN A 273 -1.09 -23.34 12.66
N PRO A 274 -2.24 -22.66 12.49
CA PRO A 274 -3.09 -22.31 13.62
C PRO A 274 -3.81 -23.52 14.22
N THR A 275 -4.13 -23.43 15.50
CA THR A 275 -4.93 -24.42 16.25
C THR A 275 -6.34 -23.88 16.45
N HIS A 276 -7.36 -24.70 16.16
CA HIS A 276 -8.76 -24.38 16.43
C HIS A 276 -9.11 -24.70 17.88
N LEU A 277 -9.73 -23.75 18.56
CA LEU A 277 -10.22 -23.86 19.94
C LEU A 277 -11.73 -23.57 19.94
N THR A 278 -12.47 -24.23 20.83
CA THR A 278 -13.94 -24.11 20.90
C THR A 278 -14.43 -24.06 22.35
N GLY A 279 -15.57 -23.39 22.56
CA GLY A 279 -16.20 -23.23 23.88
C GLY A 279 -15.24 -22.67 24.92
N ASP A 280 -15.29 -23.21 26.13
CA ASP A 280 -14.47 -22.77 27.27
C ASP A 280 -12.97 -22.74 26.98
N THR A 281 -12.47 -23.60 26.07
CA THR A 281 -11.05 -23.58 25.70
C THR A 281 -10.66 -22.34 24.89
N ALA A 282 -11.58 -21.80 24.09
CA ALA A 282 -11.38 -20.55 23.36
C ALA A 282 -11.42 -19.37 24.35
N ALA A 283 -12.44 -19.30 25.20
CA ALA A 283 -12.54 -18.26 26.24
C ALA A 283 -11.31 -18.24 27.17
N ALA A 284 -10.88 -19.42 27.65
CA ALA A 284 -9.69 -19.55 28.49
C ALA A 284 -8.39 -19.08 27.79
N ALA A 285 -8.30 -19.25 26.46
CA ALA A 285 -7.14 -18.78 25.71
C ALA A 285 -7.07 -17.25 25.60
N ALA A 286 -8.22 -16.56 25.59
CA ALA A 286 -8.28 -15.10 25.53
C ALA A 286 -7.77 -14.42 26.81
N VAL A 287 -7.94 -15.07 27.96
CA VAL A 287 -7.53 -14.55 29.29
C VAL A 287 -6.15 -15.05 29.75
N GLY A 288 -5.32 -15.56 28.84
CA GLY A 288 -4.00 -16.10 29.17
C GLY A 288 -3.10 -15.11 29.93
N GLU A 289 -2.07 -15.61 30.63
CA GLU A 289 -1.17 -14.78 31.47
C GLU A 289 -0.54 -13.56 30.77
N LYS A 290 -0.42 -13.62 29.43
CA LYS A 290 0.16 -12.55 28.60
C LYS A 290 -0.90 -11.83 27.74
N GLY A 291 -2.18 -11.99 28.08
CA GLY A 291 -3.32 -11.62 27.24
C GLY A 291 -3.58 -12.63 26.13
N ALA A 292 -4.54 -12.29 25.28
CA ALA A 292 -4.94 -13.10 24.14
C ALA A 292 -3.76 -13.27 23.16
N PRO A 293 -3.41 -14.50 22.74
CA PRO A 293 -2.40 -14.71 21.71
C PRO A 293 -2.86 -14.18 20.35
N PHE A 294 -1.95 -14.03 19.38
CA PHE A 294 -2.30 -13.69 18.01
C PHE A 294 -3.25 -14.75 17.41
N GLY A 295 -4.43 -14.32 17.00
CA GLY A 295 -5.45 -15.20 16.47
C GLY A 295 -6.67 -14.49 15.94
N LEU A 296 -7.64 -15.31 15.53
CA LEU A 296 -9.00 -14.90 15.21
C LEU A 296 -9.94 -15.42 16.28
N TRP A 297 -10.88 -14.58 16.68
CA TRP A 297 -11.80 -14.82 17.78
C TRP A 297 -13.22 -14.65 17.25
N ARG A 298 -14.04 -15.69 17.40
CA ARG A 298 -15.47 -15.64 17.13
C ARG A 298 -16.14 -15.09 18.37
N ILE A 299 -16.68 -13.89 18.26
CA ILE A 299 -17.28 -13.15 19.36
C ILE A 299 -18.69 -12.70 18.99
N THR A 300 -19.47 -12.38 20.01
CA THR A 300 -20.75 -11.67 19.89
C THR A 300 -20.54 -10.20 20.23
N LEU A 301 -20.64 -9.33 19.22
CA LEU A 301 -20.68 -7.89 19.41
C LEU A 301 -22.06 -7.50 19.98
N PRO A 302 -22.13 -6.75 21.10
CA PRO A 302 -23.40 -6.28 21.64
C PRO A 302 -24.05 -5.20 20.74
N PRO A 303 -25.38 -4.97 20.85
CA PRO A 303 -26.04 -3.85 20.19
C PRO A 303 -25.43 -2.52 20.62
N GLY A 304 -25.15 -1.63 19.65
CA GLY A 304 -24.58 -0.31 19.94
C GLY A 304 -25.41 0.54 20.90
N GLN A 305 -26.75 0.47 20.81
CA GLN A 305 -27.68 1.20 21.68
C GLN A 305 -27.69 0.71 23.14
N ALA A 306 -27.19 -0.51 23.39
CA ALA A 306 -27.03 -1.02 24.75
C ALA A 306 -25.76 -0.49 25.43
N LEU A 307 -24.88 0.17 24.68
CA LEU A 307 -23.61 0.68 25.16
C LEU A 307 -23.67 2.20 25.40
N SER A 308 -22.93 2.67 26.40
CA SER A 308 -22.77 4.11 26.66
C SER A 308 -21.71 4.74 25.75
N LEU A 309 -21.96 4.75 24.44
CA LEU A 309 -21.05 5.29 23.42
C LEU A 309 -21.45 6.71 23.00
N PRO A 310 -20.48 7.55 22.57
CA PRO A 310 -20.80 8.85 21.99
C PRO A 310 -21.58 8.73 20.69
N GLU A 311 -22.69 9.45 20.59
CA GLU A 311 -23.58 9.43 19.40
C GLU A 311 -22.91 10.01 18.14
N LYS A 312 -21.94 10.93 18.32
CA LYS A 312 -21.22 11.62 17.23
C LYS A 312 -20.00 10.86 16.71
N LEU A 313 -19.93 9.55 16.92
CA LEU A 313 -18.90 8.66 16.37
C LEU A 313 -19.52 7.41 15.74
N PRO A 314 -18.84 6.79 14.75
CA PRO A 314 -19.26 5.48 14.26
C PRO A 314 -19.24 4.45 15.39
N LEU A 315 -19.93 3.32 15.20
CA LEU A 315 -19.72 2.18 16.10
C LEU A 315 -18.26 1.70 16.00
N PRO A 316 -17.65 1.22 17.11
CA PRO A 316 -16.22 0.90 17.16
C PRO A 316 -15.78 -0.17 16.14
N HIS A 317 -16.64 -1.15 15.86
CA HIS A 317 -16.40 -2.19 14.86
C HIS A 317 -17.43 -2.06 13.72
N PRO A 318 -17.02 -2.06 12.43
CA PRO A 318 -17.96 -1.82 11.32
C PRO A 318 -19.07 -2.88 11.15
N HIS A 319 -18.87 -4.11 11.64
CA HIS A 319 -19.93 -5.12 11.67
C HIS A 319 -20.92 -4.98 12.83
N MET A 320 -20.67 -4.09 13.80
CA MET A 320 -21.59 -3.87 14.91
C MET A 320 -22.86 -3.21 14.39
N LEU A 321 -24.02 -3.67 14.86
CA LEU A 321 -25.32 -3.08 14.54
C LEU A 321 -25.83 -2.27 15.74
N ALA A 322 -26.70 -1.30 15.47
CA ALA A 322 -27.22 -0.42 16.51
C ALA A 322 -28.15 -1.14 17.48
N ASP A 323 -29.02 -2.02 16.98
CA ASP A 323 -30.20 -2.53 17.67
C ASP A 323 -30.17 -4.05 17.96
N GLN A 324 -29.21 -4.78 17.41
CA GLN A 324 -29.09 -6.23 17.59
C GLN A 324 -27.64 -6.71 17.74
N PRO A 325 -27.40 -7.79 18.50
CA PRO A 325 -26.08 -8.37 18.60
C PRO A 325 -25.65 -9.02 17.28
N VAL A 326 -24.34 -9.06 17.02
CA VAL A 326 -23.77 -9.64 15.79
C VAL A 326 -22.64 -10.57 16.14
N GLN A 327 -22.73 -11.81 15.68
CA GLN A 327 -21.61 -12.74 15.74
C GLN A 327 -20.66 -12.48 14.56
N THR A 328 -19.37 -12.31 14.83
CA THR A 328 -18.36 -12.11 13.80
C THR A 328 -17.00 -12.65 14.25
N TRP A 329 -16.12 -12.88 13.29
CA TRP A 329 -14.70 -13.10 13.55
C TRP A 329 -13.99 -11.75 13.66
N VAL A 330 -13.12 -11.62 14.65
CA VAL A 330 -12.25 -10.45 14.83
C VAL A 330 -10.81 -10.88 15.07
N THR A 331 -9.86 -10.00 14.76
CA THR A 331 -8.45 -10.22 15.12
C THR A 331 -8.23 -9.94 16.62
N THR A 332 -7.14 -10.46 17.20
CA THR A 332 -6.72 -10.10 18.57
C THR A 332 -6.63 -8.59 18.78
N VAL A 333 -6.19 -7.84 17.77
CA VAL A 333 -6.15 -6.36 17.83
C VAL A 333 -7.53 -5.75 18.08
N SER A 334 -8.57 -6.31 17.45
CA SER A 334 -9.94 -5.87 17.67
C SER A 334 -10.53 -6.36 18.97
N LEU A 335 -10.16 -7.55 19.42
CA LEU A 335 -10.50 -8.04 20.76
C LEU A 335 -9.98 -7.05 21.82
N ASP A 336 -8.69 -6.70 21.78
CA ASP A 336 -8.07 -5.73 22.69
C ASP A 336 -8.70 -4.33 22.56
N GLY A 337 -9.03 -3.92 21.32
CA GLY A 337 -9.67 -2.64 21.06
C GLY A 337 -11.07 -2.54 21.67
N LEU A 338 -11.86 -3.62 21.64
CA LEU A 338 -13.19 -3.68 22.26
C LEU A 338 -13.08 -3.60 23.79
N CYS A 339 -12.12 -4.30 24.39
CA CYS A 339 -11.90 -4.26 25.84
C CYS A 339 -11.32 -2.92 26.33
N SER A 340 -10.77 -2.10 25.45
CA SER A 340 -10.27 -0.77 25.83
C SER A 340 -11.40 0.12 26.37
N PRO A 341 -11.13 1.04 27.31
CA PRO A 341 -12.14 1.95 27.83
C PRO A 341 -12.80 2.79 26.73
N VAL A 342 -14.05 3.21 26.94
CA VAL A 342 -14.76 4.12 26.03
C VAL A 342 -13.96 5.41 25.81
N ALA A 343 -13.32 5.94 26.85
CA ALA A 343 -12.47 7.14 26.76
C ALA A 343 -11.27 7.00 25.81
N ASP A 344 -10.83 5.76 25.54
CA ASP A 344 -9.74 5.43 24.62
C ASP A 344 -10.25 4.89 23.27
N GLY A 345 -11.56 4.95 23.04
CA GLY A 345 -12.23 4.53 21.82
C GLY A 345 -12.79 3.11 21.83
N GLY A 346 -12.60 2.32 22.88
CA GLY A 346 -13.19 0.97 22.97
C GLY A 346 -14.66 0.97 23.40
N ILE A 347 -15.12 -0.18 23.88
CA ILE A 347 -16.45 -0.33 24.52
C ILE A 347 -16.36 -0.66 26.02
N GLY A 348 -15.15 -0.85 26.55
CA GLY A 348 -14.92 -1.25 27.93
C GLY A 348 -15.51 -2.63 28.27
N ALA A 349 -15.60 -3.52 27.28
CA ALA A 349 -16.13 -4.86 27.49
C ALA A 349 -15.17 -5.70 28.34
N ASP A 350 -15.73 -6.49 29.25
CA ASP A 350 -15.01 -7.64 29.77
C ASP A 350 -15.01 -8.75 28.71
N LEU A 351 -13.98 -9.61 28.70
CA LEU A 351 -13.89 -10.69 27.71
C LEU A 351 -15.07 -11.68 27.80
N ASP A 352 -15.64 -11.84 29.00
CA ASP A 352 -16.82 -12.67 29.24
C ASP A 352 -18.08 -12.09 28.56
N ASP A 353 -18.17 -10.76 28.42
CA ASP A 353 -19.31 -10.09 27.76
C ASP A 353 -19.30 -10.28 26.23
N LEU A 354 -18.17 -10.67 25.66
CA LEU A 354 -17.99 -10.86 24.22
C LEU A 354 -18.36 -12.27 23.74
N ASP A 355 -18.78 -13.17 24.65
CA ASP A 355 -19.25 -14.53 24.33
C ASP A 355 -18.34 -15.25 23.33
N ILE A 356 -17.07 -15.47 23.74
CA ILE A 356 -16.04 -16.06 22.88
C ILE A 356 -16.33 -17.56 22.68
N THR A 357 -16.91 -17.91 21.53
CA THR A 357 -17.33 -19.30 21.26
C THR A 357 -16.27 -20.13 20.56
N GLU A 358 -15.41 -19.50 19.75
CA GLU A 358 -14.37 -20.19 18.96
C GLU A 358 -13.14 -19.30 18.76
N ALA A 359 -11.98 -19.92 18.57
CA ALA A 359 -10.76 -19.20 18.22
C ALA A 359 -9.84 -20.01 17.31
N TRP A 360 -9.07 -19.30 16.48
CA TRP A 360 -7.93 -19.84 15.76
C TRP A 360 -6.66 -19.14 16.22
N VAL A 361 -5.81 -19.87 16.95
CA VAL A 361 -4.61 -19.31 17.61
C VAL A 361 -3.35 -19.76 16.89
N TYR A 362 -2.45 -18.83 16.62
CA TYR A 362 -1.18 -19.13 15.97
C TYR A 362 -0.11 -19.55 16.99
N PRO A 363 0.69 -20.58 16.69
CA PRO A 363 1.63 -21.16 17.64
C PRO A 363 2.86 -20.28 17.88
N GLN A 364 3.17 -19.38 16.94
CA GLN A 364 4.28 -18.45 17.04
C GLN A 364 3.78 -17.05 16.76
N GLN A 365 4.35 -16.06 17.43
CA GLN A 365 4.08 -14.64 17.20
C GLN A 365 5.33 -13.80 17.42
N GLY A 366 5.39 -12.63 16.78
CA GLY A 366 6.39 -11.62 17.08
C GLY A 366 6.49 -10.55 16.00
N ARG A 367 7.42 -9.60 16.17
CA ARG A 367 7.58 -8.45 15.28
C ARG A 367 8.23 -8.79 13.93
N ALA A 368 7.52 -9.53 13.08
CA ALA A 368 8.02 -10.01 11.80
C ALA A 368 8.44 -8.87 10.85
N LEU A 369 7.66 -7.77 10.84
CA LEU A 369 7.82 -6.62 9.95
C LEU A 369 8.57 -5.42 10.57
N ASP A 370 9.07 -5.50 11.81
CA ASP A 370 9.73 -4.36 12.48
C ASP A 370 10.96 -3.85 11.71
N LYS A 371 11.86 -4.74 11.27
CA LYS A 371 13.02 -4.35 10.45
C LYS A 371 12.60 -3.78 9.09
N TRP A 372 11.54 -4.31 8.49
CA TRP A 372 11.02 -3.82 7.21
C TRP A 372 10.45 -2.41 7.36
N ALA A 373 9.65 -2.19 8.39
CA ALA A 373 9.07 -0.88 8.69
C ALA A 373 10.15 0.15 9.07
N LYS A 374 11.18 -0.28 9.81
CA LYS A 374 12.33 0.58 10.15
C LYS A 374 13.07 1.09 8.92
N ILE A 375 13.43 0.20 7.98
CA ILE A 375 14.14 0.60 6.76
C ILE A 375 13.30 1.60 5.96
N LEU A 376 12.02 1.31 5.73
CA LEU A 376 11.13 2.21 4.98
C LEU A 376 10.89 3.53 5.70
N ARG A 377 10.83 3.54 7.04
CA ARG A 377 10.71 4.77 7.84
C ARG A 377 11.94 5.66 7.70
N GLU A 378 13.14 5.09 7.82
CA GLU A 378 14.41 5.82 7.68
C GLU A 378 14.57 6.36 6.25
N ALA A 379 14.20 5.55 5.26
CA ALA A 379 14.22 5.91 3.86
C ALA A 379 13.20 7.05 3.56
N ARG A 380 11.96 6.95 4.07
CA ARG A 380 10.94 8.00 3.93
C ARG A 380 11.36 9.29 4.62
N LYS A 381 11.94 9.20 5.81
CA LYS A 381 12.48 10.37 6.51
C LYS A 381 13.52 11.07 5.65
N THR A 382 14.45 10.33 5.06
CA THR A 382 15.45 10.90 4.15
C THR A 382 14.79 11.63 2.98
N ALA A 383 13.79 11.01 2.32
CA ALA A 383 13.09 11.64 1.20
C ALA A 383 12.35 12.93 1.62
N VAL A 384 11.78 12.97 2.82
CA VAL A 384 11.15 14.19 3.38
C VAL A 384 12.20 15.25 3.69
N ASP A 385 13.29 14.89 4.37
CA ASP A 385 14.37 15.81 4.76
C ASP A 385 15.10 16.41 3.53
N THR A 386 15.06 15.72 2.39
CA THR A 386 15.63 16.20 1.11
C THR A 386 14.59 16.73 0.12
N GLU A 387 13.34 16.91 0.55
CA GLU A 387 12.24 17.42 -0.29
C GLU A 387 12.04 16.64 -1.62
N ASP A 388 12.31 15.34 -1.61
CA ASP A 388 12.17 14.47 -2.79
C ASP A 388 10.75 13.89 -2.86
N ALA A 389 9.83 14.66 -3.44
CA ALA A 389 8.43 14.31 -3.57
C ALA A 389 8.21 12.97 -4.31
N ALA A 390 8.93 12.75 -5.41
CA ALA A 390 8.82 11.52 -6.20
C ALA A 390 9.21 10.28 -5.39
N THR A 391 10.32 10.35 -4.65
CA THR A 391 10.77 9.24 -3.80
C THR A 391 9.87 9.05 -2.58
N LYS A 392 9.40 10.14 -1.93
CA LYS A 392 8.44 10.07 -0.82
C LYS A 392 7.18 9.31 -1.27
N ARG A 393 6.63 9.66 -2.43
CA ARG A 393 5.42 9.03 -3.00
C ARG A 393 5.66 7.56 -3.35
N PHE A 394 6.77 7.26 -4.04
CA PHE A 394 7.17 5.89 -4.36
C PHE A 394 7.28 5.00 -3.11
N LEU A 395 7.86 5.50 -2.01
CA LEU A 395 7.92 4.76 -0.75
C LEU A 395 6.52 4.54 -0.16
N GLY A 396 5.67 5.57 -0.24
CA GLY A 396 4.23 5.53 0.01
C GLY A 396 3.57 4.32 -0.63
N THR A 397 3.69 4.22 -1.95
CA THR A 397 3.08 3.15 -2.73
C THR A 397 3.74 1.80 -2.50
N CYS A 398 5.02 1.75 -2.12
CA CYS A 398 5.70 0.50 -1.78
C CYS A 398 5.08 -0.18 -0.55
N TYR A 399 4.90 0.55 0.56
CA TYR A 399 4.35 -0.06 1.78
C TYR A 399 2.83 -0.26 1.69
N LYS A 400 2.09 0.70 1.11
CA LYS A 400 0.63 0.56 0.90
C LYS A 400 0.33 -0.62 -0.03
N GLY A 401 1.04 -0.69 -1.16
CA GLY A 401 0.89 -1.75 -2.15
C GLY A 401 1.28 -3.14 -1.63
N TYR A 402 2.38 -3.25 -0.87
CA TYR A 402 2.80 -4.54 -0.31
C TYR A 402 1.77 -5.09 0.70
N ILE A 403 1.32 -4.24 1.64
CA ILE A 403 0.32 -4.61 2.64
C ILE A 403 -1.01 -4.95 1.97
N GLY A 404 -1.45 -4.14 1.01
CA GLY A 404 -2.69 -4.39 0.26
C GLY A 404 -2.70 -5.76 -0.42
N ARG A 405 -1.57 -6.19 -1.01
CA ARG A 405 -1.46 -7.48 -1.71
C ARG A 405 -1.33 -8.70 -0.80
N MET A 406 -1.11 -8.54 0.52
CA MET A 406 -1.01 -9.68 1.43
C MET A 406 -2.27 -10.57 1.42
N VAL A 407 -3.45 -10.02 1.09
CA VAL A 407 -4.72 -10.76 1.06
C VAL A 407 -4.97 -11.53 -0.24
N ASN A 408 -4.30 -11.17 -1.35
CA ASN A 408 -4.57 -11.77 -2.65
C ASN A 408 -3.54 -12.88 -2.95
N PRO A 409 -3.93 -14.18 -2.91
CA PRO A 409 -3.01 -15.28 -3.20
C PRO A 409 -2.56 -15.31 -4.67
N ASP A 410 -3.36 -14.79 -5.61
CA ASP A 410 -3.04 -14.76 -7.05
C ASP A 410 -1.87 -13.83 -7.37
N MET A 411 -1.57 -12.88 -6.48
CA MET A 411 -0.38 -12.03 -6.57
C MET A 411 0.91 -12.79 -6.17
N TRP A 412 0.79 -13.94 -5.51
CA TRP A 412 1.90 -14.69 -4.91
C TRP A 412 1.91 -16.18 -5.32
N THR A 413 1.56 -16.46 -6.57
CA THR A 413 1.44 -17.83 -7.12
C THR A 413 2.74 -18.62 -7.15
N ALA A 414 3.87 -17.95 -7.39
CA ALA A 414 5.17 -18.59 -7.40
C ALA A 414 5.50 -19.19 -6.02
N LYS A 415 5.90 -20.47 -5.97
CA LYS A 415 6.13 -21.22 -4.72
C LYS A 415 7.04 -20.48 -3.73
N GLN A 416 8.09 -19.85 -4.22
CA GLN A 416 9.05 -19.08 -3.41
C GLN A 416 8.52 -17.73 -2.91
N MET A 417 7.33 -17.31 -3.33
CA MET A 417 6.67 -16.05 -2.98
C MET A 417 5.44 -16.23 -2.09
N GLN A 418 4.96 -17.46 -1.91
CA GLN A 418 3.73 -17.74 -1.17
C GLN A 418 3.78 -17.21 0.28
N HIS A 419 4.97 -17.08 0.88
CA HIS A 419 5.11 -16.50 2.23
C HIS A 419 4.71 -15.02 2.33
N HIS A 420 4.49 -14.32 1.21
CA HIS A 420 3.95 -12.95 1.24
C HIS A 420 2.42 -12.91 1.35
N HIS A 421 1.72 -14.00 1.08
CA HIS A 421 0.29 -14.09 1.35
C HIS A 421 0.08 -14.20 2.86
N GLN A 422 -0.27 -13.07 3.48
CA GLN A 422 -0.40 -12.89 4.94
C GLN A 422 -1.69 -12.11 5.28
N PRO A 423 -2.87 -12.65 4.93
CA PRO A 423 -4.15 -11.95 5.05
C PRO A 423 -4.47 -11.50 6.48
N LEU A 424 -4.14 -12.29 7.51
CA LEU A 424 -4.36 -11.90 8.90
C LEU A 424 -3.43 -10.78 9.36
N TRP A 425 -2.20 -10.72 8.84
CA TRP A 425 -1.30 -9.60 9.17
C TRP A 425 -1.88 -8.29 8.65
N ARG A 426 -2.39 -8.30 7.41
CA ARG A 426 -3.12 -7.17 6.84
C ARG A 426 -4.33 -6.81 7.69
N ALA A 427 -5.17 -7.78 8.04
CA ALA A 427 -6.36 -7.55 8.87
C ALA A 427 -6.01 -6.87 10.22
N SER A 428 -4.98 -7.36 10.91
CA SER A 428 -4.50 -6.75 12.16
C SER A 428 -3.95 -5.33 11.97
N ILE A 429 -3.27 -5.05 10.85
CA ILE A 429 -2.79 -3.70 10.50
C ILE A 429 -3.97 -2.74 10.30
N ILE A 430 -5.01 -3.16 9.56
CA ILE A 430 -6.21 -2.33 9.33
C ILE A 430 -6.94 -2.07 10.64
N ALA A 431 -7.19 -3.12 11.44
CA ALA A 431 -7.80 -2.99 12.75
C ALA A 431 -7.04 -2.00 13.65
N HIS A 432 -5.71 -2.11 13.70
CA HIS A 432 -4.89 -1.22 14.52
C HIS A 432 -4.98 0.26 14.07
N CYS A 433 -5.05 0.52 12.76
CA CYS A 433 -5.25 1.89 12.25
C CYS A 433 -6.61 2.45 12.64
N ARG A 434 -7.68 1.64 12.54
CA ARG A 434 -9.04 2.00 12.94
C ARG A 434 -9.13 2.37 14.42
N TRP A 435 -8.59 1.53 15.30
CA TRP A 435 -8.58 1.77 16.75
C TRP A 435 -7.74 2.99 17.13
N ARG A 436 -6.60 3.21 16.46
CA ARG A 436 -5.79 4.41 16.67
C ARG A 436 -6.57 5.68 16.29
N GLY A 437 -7.22 5.69 15.13
CA GLY A 437 -8.03 6.83 14.67
C GLY A 437 -9.15 7.15 15.64
N ARG A 438 -9.88 6.13 16.09
CA ARG A 438 -10.94 6.28 17.08
C ARG A 438 -10.45 6.83 18.42
N ARG A 439 -9.30 6.36 18.92
CA ARG A 439 -8.68 6.91 20.14
C ARG A 439 -8.36 8.39 20.01
N VAL A 440 -7.85 8.82 18.84
CA VAL A 440 -7.58 10.25 18.59
C VAL A 440 -8.88 11.04 18.51
N ALA A 441 -9.93 10.52 17.87
CA ALA A 441 -11.24 11.18 17.85
C ALA A 441 -11.81 11.37 19.27
N MET A 442 -11.69 10.37 20.15
CA MET A 442 -12.07 10.49 21.57
C MET A 442 -11.24 11.53 22.32
N ARG A 443 -9.94 11.62 22.04
CA ARG A 443 -9.06 12.65 22.59
C ARG A 443 -9.52 14.05 22.16
N ILE A 444 -9.73 14.27 20.87
CA ILE A 444 -10.15 15.56 20.31
C ILE A 444 -11.49 15.98 20.91
N ALA A 445 -12.45 15.06 21.00
CA ALA A 445 -13.74 15.34 21.63
C ALA A 445 -13.59 15.81 23.08
N ARG A 446 -12.69 15.21 23.86
CA ARG A 446 -12.44 15.61 25.26
C ARG A 446 -11.71 16.95 25.39
N GLU A 447 -10.73 17.20 24.52
CA GLU A 447 -9.83 18.36 24.64
C GLU A 447 -10.38 19.61 23.96
N HIS A 448 -11.16 19.44 22.88
CA HIS A 448 -11.64 20.50 22.01
C HIS A 448 -13.17 20.58 21.96
N ASN A 449 -13.89 19.59 22.48
CA ASN A 449 -15.34 19.45 22.30
C ASN A 449 -15.75 19.44 20.81
N ARG A 450 -14.86 18.93 19.95
CA ARG A 450 -15.08 18.79 18.51
C ARG A 450 -15.26 17.32 18.14
N TRP A 451 -16.20 17.08 17.24
CA TRP A 451 -16.55 15.75 16.76
C TRP A 451 -16.37 15.67 15.25
N PRO A 452 -15.94 14.52 14.72
CA PRO A 452 -15.78 14.36 13.30
C PRO A 452 -17.15 14.32 12.61
N VAL A 453 -17.18 14.78 11.36
CA VAL A 453 -18.36 14.70 10.47
C VAL A 453 -18.21 13.57 9.45
N ARG A 454 -16.97 13.17 9.14
CA ARG A 454 -16.63 12.09 8.21
C ARG A 454 -15.34 11.38 8.63
N THR A 455 -15.26 10.08 8.39
CA THR A 455 -14.00 9.32 8.38
C THR A 455 -13.99 8.33 7.23
N VAL A 456 -12.83 8.20 6.59
CA VAL A 456 -12.54 7.19 5.57
C VAL A 456 -11.17 6.63 5.88
N THR A 457 -11.10 5.32 6.14
CA THR A 457 -9.90 4.55 6.49
C THR A 457 -9.13 5.11 7.70
N ASP A 458 -8.17 5.99 7.44
CA ASP A 458 -7.23 6.61 8.37
C ASP A 458 -7.40 8.13 8.49
N SER A 459 -8.24 8.73 7.64
CA SER A 459 -8.57 10.16 7.61
C SER A 459 -9.85 10.50 8.38
N TRP A 460 -9.89 11.67 9.00
CA TRP A 460 -11.02 12.18 9.77
C TRP A 460 -11.23 13.67 9.49
N VAL A 461 -12.47 14.07 9.21
CA VAL A 461 -12.83 15.44 8.86
C VAL A 461 -13.58 16.12 10.00
N TYR A 462 -13.19 17.35 10.34
CA TYR A 462 -13.72 18.17 11.42
C TYR A 462 -14.10 19.57 10.94
N LEU A 463 -15.09 20.17 11.61
CA LEU A 463 -15.40 21.59 11.51
C LEU A 463 -14.77 22.30 12.72
N LEU A 464 -13.96 23.32 12.48
CA LEU A 464 -13.12 23.95 13.51
C LEU A 464 -13.27 25.47 13.53
N ALA A 465 -13.00 26.07 14.69
CA ALA A 465 -12.86 27.53 14.80
C ALA A 465 -11.51 28.01 14.22
N ASP A 466 -11.40 29.32 14.04
CA ASP A 466 -10.12 29.95 13.70
C ASP A 466 -9.08 29.72 14.79
N GLY A 467 -7.86 29.37 14.39
CA GLY A 467 -6.73 29.13 15.30
C GLY A 467 -6.80 27.85 16.13
N GLU A 468 -7.86 27.04 15.98
CA GLU A 468 -7.97 25.73 16.62
C GLU A 468 -7.08 24.71 15.88
N ASP A 469 -6.22 24.01 16.63
CA ASP A 469 -5.35 22.94 16.14
C ASP A 469 -5.62 21.65 16.91
N ILE A 470 -6.04 20.61 16.17
CA ILE A 470 -6.40 19.28 16.68
C ILE A 470 -5.40 18.19 16.29
N ALA A 471 -4.42 18.54 15.44
CA ALA A 471 -3.42 17.60 14.94
C ALA A 471 -2.34 17.33 16.00
N ASP A 472 -1.62 16.22 15.83
CA ASP A 472 -0.46 15.93 16.66
C ASP A 472 0.73 16.80 16.24
N ALA A 473 1.36 17.49 17.18
CA ALA A 473 2.58 18.25 16.94
C ALA A 473 3.81 17.40 16.53
N SER A 474 3.73 16.07 16.65
CA SER A 474 4.84 15.15 16.37
C SER A 474 4.90 14.75 14.91
N ASP A 475 6.11 14.71 14.35
CA ASP A 475 6.44 14.18 13.01
C ASP A 475 6.45 12.64 12.94
N ALA A 476 6.24 11.95 14.06
CA ALA A 476 6.29 10.50 14.14
C ALA A 476 5.21 9.83 13.25
N LEU A 477 5.50 8.62 12.78
CA LEU A 477 4.53 7.85 12.00
C LEU A 477 3.34 7.40 12.87
N GLY A 478 2.16 7.35 12.26
CA GLY A 478 0.89 6.99 12.91
C GLY A 478 0.28 8.12 13.74
N LYS A 479 0.92 9.30 13.79
CA LYS A 479 0.34 10.52 14.36
C LYS A 479 -0.58 11.19 13.36
N MET A 480 -1.62 11.85 13.86
CA MET A 480 -2.57 12.60 13.03
C MET A 480 -1.95 13.92 12.61
N SER A 481 -1.90 14.20 11.32
CA SER A 481 -1.46 15.49 10.77
C SER A 481 -2.52 16.09 9.88
N VAL A 482 -2.56 17.42 9.80
CA VAL A 482 -3.40 18.12 8.83
C VAL A 482 -3.00 17.69 7.42
N GLU A 483 -4.00 17.26 6.66
CA GLU A 483 -3.89 16.85 5.27
C GLU A 483 -4.50 17.90 4.35
N LYS A 484 -5.73 18.34 4.67
CA LYS A 484 -6.47 19.38 3.95
C LYS A 484 -7.04 20.38 4.95
N ASP A 485 -7.07 21.65 4.58
CA ASP A 485 -7.49 22.74 5.46
C ASP A 485 -8.02 23.91 4.63
N THR A 486 -9.34 24.06 4.60
CA THR A 486 -10.01 25.06 3.79
C THR A 486 -10.96 25.92 4.63
N LEU A 487 -11.19 27.15 4.20
CA LEU A 487 -12.13 28.07 4.84
C LEU A 487 -13.57 27.62 4.57
N LEU A 488 -14.41 27.67 5.62
CA LEU A 488 -15.85 27.50 5.50
C LEU A 488 -16.45 28.80 4.95
N THR A 489 -16.62 28.86 3.64
CA THR A 489 -17.33 29.95 2.97
C THR A 489 -18.83 29.91 3.30
N ASP A 490 -19.54 31.04 3.19
CA ASP A 490 -20.99 31.10 3.41
C ASP A 490 -21.77 30.04 2.58
N PRO A 491 -21.45 29.80 1.28
CA PRO A 491 -22.10 28.73 0.52
C PRO A 491 -21.83 27.33 1.08
N LEU A 492 -20.60 27.04 1.51
CA LEU A 492 -20.24 25.74 2.06
C LEU A 492 -20.89 25.50 3.43
N LEU A 493 -20.88 26.52 4.29
CA LEU A 493 -21.57 26.48 5.58
C LEU A 493 -23.07 26.29 5.37
N SER A 494 -23.68 27.00 4.41
CA SER A 494 -25.09 26.81 4.06
C SER A 494 -25.37 25.40 3.56
N ALA A 495 -24.51 24.83 2.70
CA ALA A 495 -24.67 23.48 2.18
C ALA A 495 -24.63 22.42 3.30
N LEU A 496 -23.68 22.55 4.23
CA LEU A 496 -23.57 21.66 5.39
C LEU A 496 -24.75 21.82 6.35
N ALA A 497 -25.22 23.05 6.59
CA ALA A 497 -26.34 23.34 7.46
C ALA A 497 -27.70 22.88 6.89
N SER A 498 -27.86 22.89 5.56
CA SER A 498 -29.09 22.45 4.89
C SER A 498 -29.10 20.97 4.54
N ALA A 499 -27.99 20.25 4.71
CA ALA A 499 -27.87 18.86 4.33
C ALA A 499 -28.91 17.99 5.07
N GLN A 500 -29.70 17.23 4.30
CA GLN A 500 -30.73 16.34 4.83
C GLN A 500 -30.23 14.91 5.03
N ASP A 501 -29.15 14.53 4.34
CA ASP A 501 -28.57 13.20 4.40
C ASP A 501 -27.05 13.20 4.25
N VAL A 502 -26.46 12.01 4.40
CA VAL A 502 -25.02 11.80 4.31
C VAL A 502 -24.47 11.97 2.89
N HIS A 503 -25.30 11.86 1.85
CA HIS A 503 -24.87 12.04 0.47
C HIS A 503 -24.58 13.52 0.20
N GLU A 504 -25.47 14.41 0.62
CA GLU A 504 -25.29 15.87 0.51
C GLU A 504 -24.06 16.36 1.29
N VAL A 505 -23.83 15.84 2.50
CA VAL A 505 -22.61 16.13 3.27
C VAL A 505 -21.35 15.70 2.53
N ASN A 506 -21.35 14.50 1.96
CA ASN A 506 -20.21 13.99 1.20
C ASN A 506 -19.93 14.83 -0.05
N LEU A 507 -20.98 15.28 -0.77
CA LEU A 507 -20.82 16.19 -1.90
C LEU A 507 -20.24 17.54 -1.47
N ALA A 508 -20.71 18.12 -0.35
CA ALA A 508 -20.21 19.39 0.17
C ALA A 508 -18.73 19.29 0.59
N ILE A 509 -18.36 18.24 1.34
CA ILE A 509 -16.96 18.00 1.75
C ILE A 509 -16.07 17.77 0.53
N ARG A 510 -16.54 17.00 -0.45
CA ARG A 510 -15.78 16.74 -1.68
C ARG A 510 -15.56 18.02 -2.47
N ALA A 511 -16.59 18.83 -2.67
CA ALA A 511 -16.47 20.11 -3.36
C ALA A 511 -15.52 21.07 -2.65
N ALA A 512 -15.57 21.12 -1.30
CA ALA A 512 -14.68 21.96 -0.50
C ALA A 512 -13.20 21.61 -0.66
N PHE A 513 -12.90 20.32 -0.83
CA PHE A 513 -11.54 19.83 -1.01
C PHE A 513 -11.11 19.73 -2.47
N ALA A 514 -12.03 19.89 -3.43
CA ALA A 514 -11.72 19.90 -4.87
C ALA A 514 -10.97 21.17 -5.30
N ASP A 515 -11.24 22.31 -4.65
CA ASP A 515 -10.48 23.55 -4.89
C ASP A 515 -9.02 23.45 -4.38
N ASP A 516 -8.75 22.52 -3.45
CA ASP A 516 -7.40 22.12 -3.02
C ASP A 516 -6.78 21.03 -3.91
N GLU A 517 -7.55 20.33 -4.76
CA GLU A 517 -7.05 19.26 -5.64
C GLU A 517 -6.14 19.80 -6.76
N ASP A 518 -6.29 21.06 -7.16
CA ASP A 518 -5.33 21.74 -8.07
C ASP A 518 -3.96 22.02 -7.40
N ALA A 519 -3.83 21.82 -6.07
CA ALA A 519 -2.60 22.04 -5.29
C ALA A 519 -2.16 20.86 -4.41
N ALA A 520 -3.01 19.86 -4.14
CA ALA A 520 -2.80 18.86 -3.09
C ALA A 520 -3.33 17.45 -3.43
N ASP A 521 -2.91 16.91 -4.58
CA ASP A 521 -3.12 15.50 -5.00
C ASP A 521 -2.29 14.47 -4.16
N ASP A 522 -2.05 14.80 -2.88
CA ASP A 522 -1.23 14.06 -1.94
C ASP A 522 -2.08 13.67 -0.70
N GLU A 523 -2.42 12.37 -0.64
CA GLU A 523 -2.62 11.54 0.56
C GLU A 523 -4.03 10.97 0.93
N GLY A 524 -5.16 11.34 0.30
CA GLY A 524 -6.46 10.81 0.78
C GLY A 524 -7.60 10.70 -0.22
N GLU A 525 -7.69 9.56 -0.93
CA GLU A 525 -8.97 9.07 -1.45
C GLU A 525 -9.07 7.54 -1.29
N GLY A 526 -9.95 7.12 -0.37
CA GLY A 526 -10.23 5.73 -0.04
C GLY A 526 -11.50 5.20 -0.70
N VAL A 527 -11.33 4.08 -1.41
CA VAL A 527 -12.10 2.82 -1.36
C VAL A 527 -13.54 2.90 -0.84
N LEU A 528 -14.51 2.68 -1.75
CA LEU A 528 -15.85 2.13 -1.48
C LEU A 528 -15.78 0.66 -1.05
#